data_AF-A0A7C7ET32-F1
#
_entry.id   AF-A0A7C7ET32-F1
#
_cell.length_a   1.000
_cell.length_b   1.000
_cell.length_c   1.000
_cell.angle_alpha   90.00
_cell.angle_beta   90.00
_cell.angle_gamma   90.00
#
_symmetry.space_group_name_H-M   'P 1'
#
loop_
_entity.id
_entity.type
_entity.pdbx_description
1 polymer ?
#
loop_
_entity_poly.entity_id
_entity_poly.type
_entity_poly.pdbx_seq_one_letter_code
_entity_poly.pdbx_strand_id
1 'polypeptide(L)' 'MNKILTEIKKYVKELKIPGVIQGLKMNIEEAYRFDKSYEEFLRDILIEAYDMRKENGKKNRIR' A
#
# COMPACT_ATOMS: atom_id res chain seq x y z
N MET A 1 -10.47 11.80 12.33
CA MET A 1 -9.76 10.82 11.47
C MET A 1 -10.45 10.85 10.10
N ASN A 2 -9.72 10.98 8.99
CA ASN A 2 -10.32 11.19 7.66
C ASN A 2 -11.15 9.96 7.24
N LYS A 3 -12.45 10.14 6.95
CA LYS A 3 -13.42 9.07 6.65
C LYS A 3 -12.97 8.22 5.45
N ILE A 4 -12.45 8.87 4.41
CA ILE A 4 -11.95 8.23 3.19
C ILE A 4 -10.78 7.29 3.51
N LEU A 5 -9.83 7.74 4.34
CA LEU A 5 -8.70 6.90 4.75
C LEU A 5 -9.14 5.65 5.53
N THR A 6 -10.17 5.78 6.36
CA THR A 6 -10.74 4.64 7.09
C THR A 6 -11.36 3.61 6.14
N GLU A 7 -12.10 4.08 5.12
CA GLU A 7 -12.69 3.21 4.10
C GLU A 7 -11.60 2.52 3.26
N ILE A 8 -10.57 3.25 2.81
CA ILE A 8 -9.43 2.67 2.09
C ILE A 8 -8.76 1.58 2.93
N LYS A 9 -8.48 1.83 4.22
CA LYS A 9 -7.89 0.82 5.11
C LYS A 9 -8.77 -0.41 5.26
N LYS A 10 -10.09 -0.24 5.33
CA LYS A 10 -11.06 -1.35 5.36
C LYS A 10 -10.94 -2.20 4.08
N TYR A 11 -11.00 -1.58 2.92
CA TYR A 11 -10.91 -2.31 1.64
C TYR A 11 -9.57 -3.00 1.44
N VAL A 12 -8.45 -2.35 1.76
CA VAL A 12 -7.11 -2.94 1.67
C VAL A 12 -7.02 -4.20 2.55
N LYS A 13 -7.62 -4.16 3.76
CA LYS A 13 -7.69 -5.31 4.66
C LYS A 13 -8.56 -6.43 4.08
N GLU A 14 -9.75 -6.12 3.57
CA GLU A 14 -10.68 -7.10 2.97
C GLU A 14 -10.11 -7.76 1.72
N LEU A 15 -9.45 -6.98 0.86
CA LEU A 15 -8.80 -7.45 -0.37
C LEU A 15 -7.47 -8.18 -0.11
N LYS A 16 -7.03 -8.28 1.15
CA LYS A 16 -5.76 -8.91 1.55
C LYS A 16 -4.59 -8.38 0.71
N ILE A 17 -4.47 -7.07 0.63
CA ILE A 17 -3.36 -6.38 -0.04
C ILE A 17 -2.33 -6.04 1.05
N PRO A 18 -1.30 -6.89 1.27
CA PRO A 18 -0.30 -6.66 2.31
C PRO A 18 0.57 -5.44 1.96
N GLY A 19 1.23 -4.86 2.96
CA GLY A 19 2.19 -3.76 2.78
C GLY A 19 1.56 -2.38 2.67
N VAL A 20 0.45 -2.28 1.93
CA VAL A 20 -0.19 -1.00 1.62
C VAL A 20 -0.66 -0.24 2.85
N ILE A 21 -1.25 -0.91 3.87
CA ILE A 21 -1.78 -0.20 5.06
C ILE A 21 -0.70 0.58 5.80
N GLN A 22 0.53 0.05 5.81
CA GLN A 22 1.64 0.59 6.59
C GLN A 22 2.26 1.81 5.88
N GLY A 23 2.38 1.75 4.54
CA GLY A 23 2.89 2.84 3.71
C GLY A 23 1.85 3.89 3.29
N LEU A 24 0.55 3.56 3.32
CA LEU A 24 -0.52 4.37 2.73
C LEU A 24 -0.51 5.84 3.16
N LYS A 25 -0.32 6.12 4.45
CA LYS A 25 -0.31 7.50 4.94
C LYS A 25 0.89 8.28 4.37
N MET A 26 2.07 7.66 4.37
CA MET A 26 3.30 8.26 3.84
C MET A 26 3.20 8.49 2.33
N ASN A 27 2.70 7.50 1.59
CA ASN A 27 2.51 7.60 0.13
C ASN A 27 1.54 8.73 -0.26
N ILE A 28 0.50 8.96 0.54
CA ILE A 28 -0.43 10.07 0.33
C ILE A 28 0.24 11.42 0.62
N GLU A 29 0.98 11.53 1.73
CA GLU A 29 1.70 12.75 2.08
C GLU A 29 2.78 13.08 1.03
N GLU A 30 3.48 12.08 0.51
CA GLU A 30 4.44 12.25 -0.59
C GLU A 30 3.77 12.64 -1.89
N ALA A 31 2.63 12.02 -2.24
CA ALA A 31 1.91 12.37 -3.46
C ALA A 31 1.51 13.85 -3.46
N TYR A 32 1.02 14.36 -2.32
CA TYR A 32 0.73 15.79 -2.19
C TYR A 32 1.98 16.67 -2.19
N ARG A 33 3.06 16.24 -1.53
CA ARG A 33 4.30 17.03 -1.45
C ARG A 33 5.00 17.16 -2.79
N PHE A 34 5.02 16.10 -3.57
CA PHE A 34 5.77 16.02 -4.83
C PHE A 34 4.88 16.19 -6.06
N ASP A 35 3.60 16.52 -5.87
CA ASP A 35 2.60 16.64 -6.93
C ASP A 35 2.57 15.41 -7.85
N LYS A 36 2.66 14.22 -7.23
CA LYS A 36 2.66 12.95 -7.99
C LYS A 36 1.35 12.80 -8.74
N SER A 37 1.44 12.35 -9.97
CA SER A 37 0.26 11.92 -10.72
C SER A 37 -0.44 10.74 -10.04
N TYR A 38 -1.70 10.52 -10.37
CA TYR A 38 -2.46 9.39 -9.84
C TYR A 38 -1.82 8.05 -10.24
N GLU A 39 -1.30 7.97 -11.46
CA GLU A 39 -0.59 6.81 -12.01
C GLU A 39 0.67 6.49 -11.20
N GLU A 40 1.48 7.49 -10.85
CA GLU A 40 2.68 7.31 -10.03
C GLU A 40 2.34 6.85 -8.62
N PHE A 41 1.35 7.50 -7.99
CA PHE A 41 0.88 7.10 -6.68
C PHE A 41 0.37 5.65 -6.66
N LEU A 42 -0.42 5.26 -7.67
CA LEU A 42 -0.94 3.91 -7.79
C LEU A 42 0.19 2.90 -8.00
N ARG A 43 1.16 3.21 -8.88
CA ARG A 43 2.34 2.36 -9.12
C ARG A 43 3.10 2.11 -7.82
N ASP A 44 3.41 3.16 -7.07
CA ASP A 44 4.23 3.07 -5.85
C ASP A 44 3.54 2.17 -4.78
N ILE A 45 2.23 2.34 -4.58
CA ILE A 45 1.43 1.48 -3.68
C ILE A 45 1.43 0.02 -4.13
N LEU A 46 1.33 -0.24 -5.44
CA LEU A 46 1.30 -1.61 -5.97
C LEU A 46 2.68 -2.29 -5.88
N ILE A 47 3.78 -1.54 -6.00
CA ILE A 47 5.14 -2.07 -5.79
C ILE A 47 5.30 -2.56 -4.36
N GLU A 48 4.92 -1.76 -3.35
CA GLU A 48 4.98 -2.18 -1.94
C GLU A 48 4.18 -3.47 -1.69
N ALA A 49 2.98 -3.55 -2.27
CA ALA A 49 2.13 -4.72 -2.16
C ALA A 49 2.77 -5.96 -2.80
N TYR A 50 3.39 -5.78 -3.97
CA TYR A 50 4.05 -6.85 -4.71
C TYR A 50 5.27 -7.37 -3.97
N ASP A 51 6.15 -6.48 -3.50
CA ASP A 51 7.36 -6.85 -2.79
C ASP A 51 7.03 -7.59 -1.48
N MET A 52 6.04 -7.11 -0.71
CA MET A 52 5.64 -7.80 0.51
C MET A 52 5.05 -9.19 0.23
N ARG A 53 4.30 -9.38 -0.87
CA ARG A 53 3.86 -10.73 -1.28
C ARG A 53 5.04 -11.63 -1.62
N LYS A 54 6.03 -11.11 -2.35
CA LYS A 54 7.23 -11.87 -2.74
C LYS A 54 8.05 -12.27 -1.52
N GLU A 55 8.23 -11.37 -0.55
CA GLU A 55 8.91 -11.66 0.72
C GLU A 55 8.17 -12.69 1.56
N ASN A 56 6.84 -12.55 1.69
CA ASN A 56 6.02 -13.52 2.41
C ASN A 56 6.07 -14.91 1.75
N GLY A 57 6.09 -14.96 0.42
CA GLY A 57 6.29 -16.20 -0.34
C GLY A 57 7.65 -16.85 -0.06
N LYS A 58 8.73 -16.07 0.04
CA LYS A 58 10.05 -16.58 0.44
C LYS A 58 10.04 -17.11 1.88
N LYS A 59 9.50 -16.34 2.83
CA LYS A 59 9.43 -16.73 4.25
C LYS A 59 8.63 -18.02 4.45
N ASN A 60 7.51 -18.17 3.73
CA ASN A 60 6.67 -19.37 3.80
C ASN A 60 7.30 -20.61 3.14
N ARG A 61 8.32 -20.46 2.29
CA ARG A 61 9.04 -21.59 1.67
C ARG A 61 10.20 -22.11 2.53
N ILE A 62 10.74 -21.28 3.41
CA ILE A 62 11.86 -21.62 4.30
C ILE A 62 11.35 -22.27 5.60
N ARG A 63 10.05 -22.11 5.89
CA ARG A 63 9.37 -22.62 7.08
C ARG A 63 8.69 -23.95 6.78
#